data_AF-A0A9D1L457-F1
#
_entry.id   AF-A0A9D1L457-F1
#
_cell.length_a   1.000
_cell.length_b   1.000
_cell.length_c   1.000
_cell.angle_alpha   90.00
_cell.angle_beta   90.00
_cell.angle_gamma   90.00
#
_symmetry.space_group_name_H-M   'P 1'
#
loop_
_entity.id
_entity.type
_entity.pdbx_description
1 polymer ?
#
loop_
_entity_poly.entity_id
_entity_poly.type
_entity_poly.pdbx_seq_one_letter_code
_entity_poly.pdbx_strand_id
1 'polypeptide(L)' 'MDNSDLVCVDANDLQKKRRLVSGESIAVTIRMPSTLKQAASEAAQLQGMSFAAFIRASMIEKLLG' A
#
# COMPACT_ATOMS: atom_id res chain seq x y z
N MET A 1 28.73 11.51 13.16
CA MET A 1 27.76 11.07 12.14
C MET A 1 26.54 10.64 12.93
N ASP A 2 25.70 11.63 13.19
CA ASP A 2 24.66 11.61 14.19
C ASP A 2 23.52 10.73 13.70
N ASN A 3 23.09 9.78 14.53
CA ASN A 3 21.99 8.86 14.24
C ASN A 3 20.62 9.57 14.21
N SER A 4 20.58 10.89 14.37
CA SER A 4 19.35 11.68 14.44
C SER A 4 18.73 11.96 13.07
N ASP A 5 19.52 11.95 11.99
CA ASP A 5 19.03 12.21 10.63
C ASP A 5 18.29 11.01 10.02
N LEU A 6 18.66 9.77 10.38
CA LEU A 6 17.95 8.56 9.93
C LEU A 6 16.54 8.46 10.53
N VAL A 7 16.38 8.88 11.80
CA VAL A 7 15.11 8.81 12.52
C VAL A 7 14.09 9.82 11.98
N CYS A 8 14.55 10.96 11.43
CA CYS A 8 13.65 12.00 10.92
C CYS A 8 13.00 11.61 9.57
N VAL A 9 13.77 10.98 8.68
CA VAL A 9 13.26 10.47 7.39
C VAL A 9 12.28 9.32 7.61
N ASP A 10 12.62 8.39 8.51
CA ASP A 10 11.76 7.26 8.88
C ASP A 10 10.47 7.72 9.58
N ALA A 11 10.56 8.73 10.44
CA ALA A 11 9.40 9.32 11.09
C ALA A 11 8.41 9.93 10.07
N ASN A 12 8.90 10.59 9.01
CA ASN A 12 8.02 11.20 8.01
C ASN A 12 7.27 10.14 7.20
N ASP A 13 7.97 9.10 6.75
CA ASP A 13 7.34 8.01 5.97
C ASP A 13 6.37 7.18 6.82
N LEU A 14 6.74 6.90 8.06
CA LEU A 14 5.87 6.24 9.02
C LEU A 14 4.63 7.07 9.37
N GLN A 15 4.77 8.40 9.50
CA GLN A 15 3.64 9.32 9.72
C GLN A 15 2.71 9.36 8.51
N LYS A 16 3.25 9.40 7.28
CA LYS A 16 2.45 9.34 6.04
C LYS A 16 1.70 8.01 5.93
N LYS A 17 2.39 6.88 6.17
CA LYS A 17 1.79 5.55 6.16
C LYS A 17 0.66 5.44 7.19
N ARG A 18 0.88 5.92 8.42
CA ARG A 18 -0.16 5.98 9.47
C ARG A 18 -1.38 6.75 9.02
N ARG A 19 -1.22 7.91 8.39
CA ARG A 19 -2.36 8.70 7.86
C ARG A 19 -3.15 7.92 6.81
N LEU A 20 -2.49 7.16 5.94
CA LEU A 20 -3.13 6.38 4.87
C LEU A 20 -3.92 5.16 5.38
N VAL A 21 -3.57 4.61 6.55
CA VAL A 21 -4.22 3.41 7.11
C VAL A 21 -5.14 3.67 8.30
N SER A 22 -5.15 4.89 8.86
CA SER A 22 -5.91 5.23 10.07
C SER A 22 -7.39 5.55 9.82
N GLY A 23 -7.83 5.61 8.56
CA GLY A 23 -9.23 5.91 8.21
C GLY A 23 -10.16 4.68 8.28
N GLU A 24 -11.46 4.95 8.27
CA GLU A 24 -12.49 3.89 8.13
C GLU A 24 -12.38 3.20 6.76
N SER A 25 -12.62 1.90 6.72
CA SER A 25 -12.68 1.13 5.48
C SER A 25 -13.94 1.46 4.68
N ILE A 26 -13.77 2.05 3.50
CA ILE A 26 -14.87 2.32 2.56
C ILE A 26 -14.92 1.28 1.41
N ALA A 27 -16.13 0.95 0.97
CA ALA A 27 -16.33 0.11 -0.21
C ALA A 27 -16.15 0.95 -1.49
N VAL A 28 -15.33 0.47 -2.42
CA VAL A 28 -15.10 1.11 -3.72
C VAL A 28 -15.34 0.12 -4.86
N THR A 29 -15.96 0.58 -5.95
CA THR A 29 -16.11 -0.20 -7.19
C THR A 29 -15.11 0.32 -8.22
N ILE A 30 -14.23 -0.55 -8.71
CA ILE A 30 -13.19 -0.21 -9.68
C ILE A 30 -13.41 -1.04 -10.95
N ARG A 31 -13.40 -0.38 -12.12
CA ARG A 31 -13.34 -1.07 -13.41
C ARG A 31 -11.89 -1.30 -13.81
N MET A 32 -11.56 -2.52 -14.21
CA MET A 32 -10.21 -2.88 -14.66
C MET A 32 -10.27 -3.96 -15.73
N PRO A 33 -9.26 -4.04 -16.61
CA PRO A 33 -9.14 -5.13 -17.57
C PRO A 33 -9.10 -6.50 -16.86
N SER A 34 -9.70 -7.52 -17.49
CA SER A 34 -9.69 -8.89 -16.96
C SER A 34 -8.27 -9.44 -16.79
N THR A 35 -7.38 -9.11 -17.72
CA THR A 35 -5.96 -9.48 -17.68
C THR A 35 -5.24 -8.88 -16.48
N LEU A 36 -5.49 -7.60 -16.18
CA LEU A 36 -4.91 -6.93 -15.01
C LEU A 36 -5.43 -7.56 -13.71
N LYS A 37 -6.73 -7.85 -13.64
CA LYS A 37 -7.34 -8.49 -12.46
C LYS A 37 -6.73 -9.87 -12.19
N GLN A 38 -6.50 -10.68 -13.22
CA GLN A 38 -5.86 -12.00 -13.06
C GLN A 38 -4.44 -11.84 -12.55
N ALA A 39 -3.60 -11.06 -13.22
CA ALA A 39 -2.21 -10.86 -12.83
C ALA A 39 -2.06 -10.35 -11.38
N ALA A 40 -2.88 -9.38 -10.99
CA ALA A 40 -2.88 -8.87 -9.62
C ALA A 40 -3.46 -9.87 -8.61
N SER A 41 -4.39 -10.75 -9.01
CA SER A 41 -4.87 -11.83 -8.13
C SER A 41 -3.81 -12.91 -7.91
N GLU A 42 -3.03 -13.23 -8.94
CA GLU A 42 -1.90 -14.15 -8.84
C GLU A 42 -0.79 -13.57 -7.95
N ALA A 43 -0.43 -12.31 -8.17
CA ALA A 43 0.54 -11.60 -7.32
C ALA A 43 0.10 -11.54 -5.84
N ALA A 44 -1.20 -11.28 -5.59
CA ALA A 44 -1.74 -11.28 -4.23
C ALA A 44 -1.64 -12.66 -3.56
N GLN A 45 -1.96 -13.74 -4.30
CA GLN A 45 -1.85 -15.11 -3.81
C GLN A 45 -0.39 -15.49 -3.50
N LEU A 46 0.56 -15.10 -4.35
CA LEU A 46 1.99 -15.32 -4.12
C LEU A 46 2.49 -14.63 -2.85
N GLN A 47 1.90 -13.48 -2.50
CA GLN A 47 2.21 -12.76 -1.26
C GLN A 47 1.34 -13.18 -0.06
N GLY A 48 0.50 -14.21 -0.20
CA GLY A 48 -0.37 -14.71 0.88
C GLY A 48 -1.43 -13.72 1.34
N MET A 49 -1.84 -12.78 0.47
CA MET A 49 -2.80 -11.73 0.81
C MET A 49 -4.00 -11.70 -0.13
N SER A 50 -5.08 -11.05 0.31
CA SER A 50 -6.25 -10.85 -0.55
C SER A 50 -5.96 -9.83 -1.65
N PHE A 51 -6.66 -9.95 -2.79
CA PHE A 51 -6.59 -8.97 -3.88
C PHE A 51 -6.77 -7.52 -3.40
N ALA A 52 -7.74 -7.27 -2.51
CA ALA A 52 -7.97 -5.95 -1.95
C ALA A 52 -6.81 -5.47 -1.05
N ALA A 53 -6.13 -6.36 -0.32
CA ALA A 53 -4.94 -6.01 0.43
C ALA A 53 -3.78 -5.65 -0.50
N PHE A 54 -3.59 -6.42 -1.58
CA PHE A 54 -2.57 -6.16 -2.59
C PHE A 54 -2.75 -4.81 -3.28
N ILE A 55 -3.97 -4.48 -3.70
CA ILE A 55 -4.27 -3.18 -4.32
C ILE A 55 -4.02 -2.03 -3.32
N ARG A 56 -4.44 -2.18 -2.05
CA ARG A 56 -4.18 -1.17 -1.02
C ARG A 56 -2.68 -0.98 -0.76
N ALA A 57 -1.92 -2.07 -0.64
CA ALA A 57 -0.47 -2.01 -0.46
C ALA A 57 0.23 -1.34 -1.64
N SER A 58 -0.17 -1.68 -2.87
CA SER A 58 0.34 -1.07 -4.09
C SER A 58 0.04 0.43 -4.15
N MET A 59 -1.15 0.86 -3.74
CA MET A 59 -1.50 2.29 -3.66
C MET A 59 -0.66 3.02 -2.60
N ILE A 60 -0.49 2.43 -1.41
CA ILE A 60 0.33 3.02 -0.35
C ILE A 60 1.78 3.18 -0.81
N GLU A 61 2.36 2.14 -1.41
CA GLU A 61 3.72 2.19 -1.95
C GLU A 61 3.89 3.32 -2.98
N LYS A 62 2.93 3.48 -3.90
CA LYS A 62 2.95 4.57 -4.89
C LYS A 62 2.73 5.97 -4.30
N LEU A 63 2.12 6.09 -3.13
CA LEU A 63 1.88 7.37 -2.45
C LEU A 63 2.99 7.74 -1.45
N LEU A 64 3.83 6.77 -1.07
CA LEU A 64 4.98 6.96 -0.18
C LEU A 64 6.30 7.16 -0.94
N GLY A 65 6.44 6.55 -2.12
CA GLY A 65 7.58 6.76 -3.04
C GLY A 65 7.54 8.08 -3.79
#